data_AF-A0A3M2BNR8-F1
#
_entry.id   AF-A0A3M2BNR8-F1
#
_cell.length_a   1.000
_cell.length_b   1.000
_cell.length_c   1.000
_cell.angle_alpha   90.00
_cell.angle_beta   90.00
_cell.angle_gamma   90.00
#
_symmetry.space_group_name_H-M   'P 1'
#
loop_
_entity.id
_entity.type
_entity.pdbx_description
1 polymer ?
#
loop_
_entity_poly.entity_id
_entity_poly.type
_entity_poly.pdbx_seq_one_letter_code
_entity_poly.pdbx_strand_id
1 'polypeptide(L)'
;GQVLPLVLIDVADYTHVPNGPATLLVGHRANIFIDEKEDTPGLVLQAKAEMQGGLKERITEMLGIARQACEKLEQEPVWEQGSGHFDLQNFEFVSNDRLLLPNTDEGANEILPVLQSLGQVERIANDPRERLTIRVSGIS
;
A
#
# COMPACT_ATOMS: atom_id res chain seq x y z
N GLY A 1 -5.46 -12.13 -19.43
CA GLY A 1 -4.92 -11.00 -18.65
C GLY A 1 -3.83 -11.52 -17.72
N GLN A 2 -2.83 -10.70 -17.41
CA GLN A 2 -1.75 -11.03 -16.47
C GLN A 2 -2.35 -11.42 -15.10
N VAL A 3 -1.82 -12.43 -14.41
CA VAL A 3 -2.35 -12.89 -13.11
C VAL A 3 -1.66 -12.09 -12.00
N LEU A 4 -2.41 -11.65 -10.98
CA LEU A 4 -1.78 -11.00 -9.81
C LEU A 4 -0.82 -12.00 -9.15
N PRO A 5 0.42 -11.61 -8.79
CA PRO A 5 1.35 -12.52 -8.11
C PRO A 5 1.03 -12.67 -6.61
N LEU A 6 -0.27 -12.74 -6.29
CA LEU A 6 -0.83 -13.03 -4.98
C LEU A 6 -1.78 -14.22 -5.11
N VAL A 7 -1.67 -15.17 -4.18
CA VAL A 7 -2.70 -16.18 -3.99
C VAL A 7 -3.82 -15.54 -3.16
N LEU A 8 -4.94 -15.23 -3.81
CA LEU A 8 -6.14 -14.74 -3.13
C LEU A 8 -6.85 -15.92 -2.45
N ILE A 9 -7.16 -15.76 -1.16
CA ILE A 9 -7.75 -16.79 -0.30
C ILE A 9 -9.23 -16.50 -0.07
N ASP A 10 -9.58 -15.24 0.21
CA ASP A 10 -10.95 -14.84 0.59
C ASP A 10 -11.26 -13.40 0.17
N VAL A 11 -12.54 -13.04 0.13
CA VAL A 11 -13.04 -11.68 -0.12
C VAL A 11 -14.11 -11.32 0.90
N ALA A 12 -14.02 -10.12 1.45
CA ALA A 12 -15.02 -9.57 2.36
C ALA A 12 -15.46 -8.17 1.90
N ASP A 13 -16.76 -7.96 1.85
CA ASP A 13 -17.40 -6.68 1.54
C ASP A 13 -17.68 -5.92 2.85
N TYR A 14 -17.05 -4.76 2.98
CA TYR A 14 -17.16 -3.89 4.16
C TYR A 14 -17.79 -2.54 3.82
N THR A 15 -18.45 -2.40 2.66
CA THR A 15 -19.17 -1.18 2.26
C THR A 15 -20.19 -0.69 3.30
N HIS A 16 -20.66 -1.59 4.17
CA HIS A 16 -21.58 -1.29 5.27
C HIS A 16 -20.90 -0.68 6.52
N VAL A 17 -19.56 -0.59 6.56
CA VAL A 17 -18.80 -0.03 7.69
C VAL A 17 -18.47 1.44 7.39
N PRO A 18 -19.01 2.41 8.15
CA PRO A 18 -18.68 3.82 7.95
C PRO A 18 -17.18 4.09 8.13
N ASN A 19 -16.54 4.71 7.13
CA ASN A 19 -15.10 4.98 7.08
C ASN A 19 -14.20 3.72 7.17
N GLY A 20 -14.76 2.54 6.92
CA GLY A 20 -14.01 1.29 6.74
C GLY A 20 -13.52 1.14 5.29
N PRO A 21 -12.60 0.20 5.00
CA PRO A 21 -12.28 -0.13 3.63
C PRO A 21 -13.53 -0.65 2.92
N ALA A 22 -13.77 -0.28 1.66
CA ALA A 22 -14.97 -0.71 0.94
C ALA A 22 -14.94 -2.23 0.66
N THR A 23 -13.79 -2.75 0.26
CA THR A 23 -13.60 -4.17 -0.07
C THR A 23 -12.23 -4.65 0.41
N LEU A 24 -12.20 -5.84 1.02
CA LEU A 24 -10.99 -6.55 1.46
C LEU A 24 -10.78 -7.81 0.62
N LEU A 25 -9.63 -7.90 -0.05
CA LEU A 25 -9.13 -9.16 -0.63
C LEU A 25 -8.05 -9.72 0.29
N VAL A 26 -8.31 -10.88 0.89
CA VAL A 26 -7.35 -11.57 1.74
C VAL A 26 -6.47 -12.44 0.88
N GLY A 27 -5.20 -12.05 0.71
CA GLY A 27 -4.18 -12.87 0.06
C GLY A 27 -3.33 -13.63 1.06
N HIS A 28 -2.66 -14.69 0.58
CA HIS A 28 -1.72 -15.48 1.39
C HIS A 28 -0.56 -14.63 1.92
N ARG A 29 0.01 -13.75 1.09
CA ARG A 29 1.18 -12.93 1.40
C ARG A 29 0.87 -11.47 1.75
N ALA A 30 -0.28 -10.97 1.33
CA ALA A 30 -0.73 -9.61 1.63
C ALA A 30 -2.26 -9.52 1.57
N ASN A 31 -2.82 -8.57 2.32
CA ASN A 31 -4.22 -8.17 2.18
C ASN A 31 -4.28 -6.92 1.28
N ILE A 32 -5.32 -6.83 0.44
CA ILE A 32 -5.61 -5.66 -0.39
C ILE A 32 -6.89 -5.01 0.11
N PHE A 33 -6.89 -3.68 0.25
CA PHE A 33 -8.06 -2.90 0.61
C PHE A 33 -8.25 -1.77 -0.39
N ILE A 34 -9.51 -1.50 -0.74
CA ILE A 34 -9.88 -0.25 -1.42
C ILE A 34 -10.25 0.76 -0.33
N ASP A 35 -9.54 1.88 -0.28
CA ASP A 35 -9.79 2.99 0.64
C ASP A 35 -10.48 4.13 -0.12
N GLU A 36 -11.66 4.54 0.33
CA GLU A 36 -12.47 5.61 -0.27
C GLU A 36 -12.40 6.91 0.54
N LYS A 37 -11.43 7.06 1.46
CA LYS A 37 -11.34 8.21 2.37
C LYS A 37 -11.08 9.57 1.72
N GLU A 38 -10.71 9.61 0.44
CA GLU A 38 -10.45 10.86 -0.29
C GLU A 38 -11.27 10.93 -1.58
N ASP A 39 -11.26 12.09 -2.25
CA ASP A 39 -11.95 12.31 -3.53
C ASP A 39 -11.45 11.38 -4.66
N THR A 40 -10.34 10.68 -4.44
CA THR A 40 -9.77 9.65 -5.34
C THR A 40 -9.61 8.32 -4.62
N PRO A 41 -9.79 7.20 -5.33
CA PRO A 41 -9.67 5.86 -4.76
C PRO A 41 -8.22 5.56 -4.35
N GLY A 42 -8.04 5.09 -3.12
CA GLY A 42 -6.78 4.57 -2.60
C GLY A 42 -6.75 3.05 -2.63
N LEU A 43 -5.56 2.47 -2.81
CA LEU A 43 -5.33 1.04 -2.64
C LEU A 43 -4.32 0.84 -1.51
N VAL A 44 -4.72 0.10 -0.47
CA VAL A 44 -3.81 -0.27 0.61
C VAL A 44 -3.41 -1.73 0.45
N LEU A 45 -2.10 -1.98 0.41
CA LEU A 45 -1.54 -3.31 0.53
C LEU A 45 -0.88 -3.49 1.88
N GLN A 46 -1.38 -4.45 2.65
CA GLN A 46 -0.79 -4.83 3.93
C GLN A 46 -0.06 -6.15 3.80
N ALA A 47 1.28 -6.09 3.77
CA ALA A 47 2.13 -7.27 3.76
C ALA A 47 1.97 -8.08 5.06
N LYS A 48 1.98 -9.42 4.93
CA LYS A 48 2.14 -10.34 6.06
C LYS A 48 3.64 -10.63 6.23
N ALA A 49 4.08 -10.89 7.46
CA ALA A 49 5.50 -10.96 7.82
C ALA A 49 6.34 -11.97 6.99
N GLU A 50 5.71 -12.96 6.35
CA GLU A 50 6.35 -14.06 5.61
C GLU A 50 6.78 -13.72 4.16
N MET A 51 7.20 -12.49 3.87
CA MET A 51 7.85 -12.20 2.58
C MET A 51 9.32 -12.66 2.60
N GLN A 52 9.91 -12.95 1.44
CA GLN A 52 11.34 -13.32 1.32
C GLN A 52 12.14 -12.14 0.73
N GLY A 53 13.47 -12.19 0.82
CA GLY A 53 14.35 -11.14 0.28
C GLY A 53 14.61 -9.97 1.25
N GLY A 54 15.38 -8.98 0.80
CA GLY A 54 15.66 -7.76 1.54
C GLY A 54 14.50 -6.77 1.49
N LEU A 55 14.61 -5.69 2.25
CA LEU A 55 13.54 -4.69 2.39
C LEU A 55 13.20 -4.01 1.07
N LYS A 56 14.23 -3.70 0.25
CA LYS A 56 14.04 -3.10 -1.08
C LYS A 56 13.31 -4.05 -2.02
N GLU A 57 13.71 -5.32 -2.10
CA GLU A 57 13.04 -6.30 -2.95
C GLU A 57 11.58 -6.47 -2.58
N ARG A 58 11.28 -6.54 -1.27
CA ARG A 58 9.90 -6.65 -0.76
C ARG A 58 9.06 -5.43 -1.13
N ILE A 59 9.58 -4.23 -0.95
CA ILE A 59 8.85 -2.99 -1.28
C ILE A 59 8.60 -2.92 -2.79
N THR A 60 9.60 -3.20 -3.62
CA THR A 60 9.43 -3.24 -5.08
C THR A 60 8.43 -4.31 -5.51
N GLU A 61 8.45 -5.51 -4.91
CA GLU A 61 7.45 -6.56 -5.17
C GLU A 61 6.04 -6.08 -4.83
N MET A 62 5.87 -5.46 -3.65
CA MET A 62 4.57 -4.95 -3.20
C MET A 62 4.05 -3.82 -4.09
N LEU A 63 4.91 -2.88 -4.51
CA LEU A 63 4.52 -1.82 -5.46
C LEU A 63 4.10 -2.40 -6.82
N GLY A 64 4.84 -3.41 -7.31
CA GLY A 64 4.48 -4.11 -8.54
C GLY A 64 3.13 -4.84 -8.46
N ILE A 65 2.80 -5.41 -7.29
CA ILE A 65 1.49 -5.98 -7.00
C ILE A 65 0.42 -4.88 -6.96
N ALA A 66 0.68 -3.77 -6.27
CA ALA A 66 -0.25 -2.64 -6.14
C ALA A 66 -0.66 -2.12 -7.50
N ARG A 67 0.33 -1.83 -8.34
CA ARG A 67 0.12 -1.32 -9.70
C ARG A 67 -0.72 -2.27 -10.54
N GLN A 68 -0.40 -3.56 -10.55
CA GLN A 68 -1.19 -4.54 -11.29
C GLN A 68 -2.62 -4.67 -10.75
N ALA A 69 -2.83 -4.49 -9.44
CA ALA A 69 -4.17 -4.51 -8.85
C ALA A 69 -4.97 -3.28 -9.27
N CYS A 70 -4.39 -2.08 -9.20
CA CYS A 70 -5.00 -0.85 -9.69
C CYS A 70 -5.36 -0.93 -11.17
N GLU A 71 -4.42 -1.32 -12.03
CA GLU A 71 -4.63 -1.47 -13.48
C GLU A 71 -5.75 -2.46 -13.81
N LYS A 72 -5.94 -3.49 -12.99
CA LYS A 72 -7.03 -4.47 -13.14
C LYS A 72 -8.36 -3.92 -12.69
N LEU A 73 -8.40 -3.27 -11.54
CA LEU A 73 -9.63 -2.66 -11.01
C LEU A 73 -10.16 -1.61 -11.99
N GLU A 74 -9.28 -0.81 -12.59
CA GLU A 74 -9.67 0.20 -13.59
C GLU A 74 -10.24 -0.39 -14.88
N GLN A 75 -9.99 -1.68 -15.18
CA GLN A 75 -10.55 -2.37 -16.35
C GLN A 75 -11.92 -3.00 -16.06
N GLU A 76 -12.38 -3.01 -14.82
CA GLU A 76 -13.68 -3.58 -14.47
C GLU A 76 -14.80 -2.60 -14.85
N PRO A 77 -15.89 -3.05 -15.50
CA PRO A 77 -16.97 -2.18 -15.96
C PRO A 77 -17.63 -1.35 -14.84
N VAL A 78 -17.60 -1.85 -13.60
CA VAL A 78 -18.13 -1.15 -12.42
C VAL A 78 -17.27 0.06 -12.04
N TRP A 79 -15.98 0.05 -12.37
CA TRP A 79 -15.03 1.12 -12.05
C TRP A 79 -15.10 2.28 -13.05
N GLU A 80 -15.24 1.96 -14.34
CA GLU A 80 -15.34 2.93 -15.44
C GLU A 80 -16.49 3.95 -15.25
N GLN A 81 -17.50 3.61 -14.46
CA GLN A 81 -18.71 4.42 -14.30
C GLN A 81 -18.62 5.56 -13.27
N GLY A 82 -17.48 5.77 -12.60
CA GLY A 82 -17.32 6.94 -11.74
C GLY A 82 -16.25 6.92 -10.67
N SER A 83 -15.38 5.90 -10.63
CA SER A 83 -14.40 5.76 -9.53
C SER A 83 -13.10 6.53 -9.75
N GLY A 84 -12.82 7.05 -10.95
CA GLY A 84 -11.58 7.76 -11.27
C GLY A 84 -10.38 6.84 -11.52
N HIS A 85 -9.17 7.40 -11.58
CA HIS A 85 -7.92 6.66 -11.75
C HIS A 85 -7.09 6.67 -10.47
N PHE A 86 -6.39 5.58 -10.21
CA PHE A 86 -5.41 5.49 -9.13
C PHE A 86 -4.17 6.34 -9.46
N ASP A 87 -3.66 7.04 -8.46
CA ASP A 87 -2.35 7.67 -8.55
C ASP A 87 -1.24 6.63 -8.35
N LEU A 88 -0.62 6.24 -9.46
CA LEU A 88 0.47 5.25 -9.46
C LEU A 88 1.85 5.89 -9.22
N GLN A 89 1.94 7.22 -9.10
CA GLN A 89 3.19 7.94 -8.91
C GLN A 89 3.45 8.29 -7.44
N ASN A 90 2.45 8.09 -6.58
CA ASN A 90 2.50 8.45 -5.17
C ASN A 90 2.03 7.28 -4.30
N PHE A 91 2.74 7.01 -3.21
CA PHE A 91 2.30 6.03 -2.22
C PHE A 91 2.77 6.39 -0.82
N GLU A 92 2.16 5.79 0.20
CA GLU A 92 2.60 5.89 1.59
C GLU A 92 3.12 4.54 2.08
N PHE A 93 4.36 4.54 2.58
CA PHE A 93 4.89 3.43 3.35
C PHE A 93 4.49 3.61 4.81
N VAL A 94 3.87 2.59 5.40
CA VAL A 94 3.45 2.59 6.81
C VAL A 94 4.06 1.38 7.52
N SER A 95 4.88 1.64 8.54
CA SER A 95 5.34 0.59 9.46
C SER A 95 4.23 0.20 10.43
N ASN A 96 3.71 -1.02 10.31
CA ASN A 96 2.71 -1.54 11.25
C ASN A 96 3.32 -2.09 12.54
N ASP A 97 4.54 -2.62 12.47
CA ASP A 97 5.23 -3.17 13.63
C ASP A 97 6.20 -2.15 14.21
N ARG A 98 5.75 -1.48 15.27
CA ARG A 98 6.53 -0.46 15.98
C ARG A 98 7.68 -1.03 16.80
N LEU A 99 7.71 -2.35 17.05
CA LEU A 99 8.85 -2.99 17.69
C LEU A 99 10.01 -3.15 16.70
N LEU A 100 9.70 -3.44 15.44
CA LEU A 100 10.68 -3.62 14.38
C LEU A 100 11.15 -2.30 13.77
N LEU A 101 10.22 -1.39 13.48
CA LEU A 101 10.54 -0.11 12.83
C LEU A 101 9.69 1.02 13.46
N PRO A 102 10.14 1.56 14.61
CA PRO A 102 9.40 2.60 15.34
C PRO A 102 9.46 3.96 14.62
N ASN A 103 8.52 4.85 14.97
CA ASN A 103 8.51 6.23 14.47
C ASN A 103 9.53 7.11 15.22
N THR A 104 10.81 6.75 15.13
CA THR A 104 11.95 7.56 15.62
C THR A 104 12.86 7.95 14.47
N ASP A 105 13.82 8.83 14.73
CA ASP A 105 14.80 9.23 13.71
C ASP A 105 15.68 8.05 13.30
N GLU A 106 16.01 7.15 14.23
CA GLU A 106 16.75 5.92 13.94
C GLU A 106 15.96 4.99 13.01
N GLY A 107 14.67 4.76 13.32
CA GLY A 107 13.81 3.93 12.47
C GLY A 107 13.60 4.55 11.09
N ALA A 108 13.43 5.87 11.01
CA ALA A 108 13.35 6.57 9.73
C ALA A 108 14.65 6.42 8.92
N ASN A 109 15.81 6.59 9.54
CA ASN A 109 17.11 6.49 8.88
C ASN A 109 17.40 5.08 8.31
N GLU A 110 16.79 4.03 8.87
CA GLU A 110 16.91 2.66 8.35
C GLU A 110 16.19 2.48 7.01
N ILE A 111 15.00 3.07 6.88
CA ILE A 111 14.13 2.87 5.71
C ILE A 111 14.30 3.95 4.62
N LEU A 112 14.67 5.18 5.00
CA LEU A 112 14.78 6.32 4.09
C LEU A 112 15.65 6.04 2.86
N PRO A 113 16.85 5.43 2.96
CA PRO A 113 17.68 5.15 1.79
C PRO A 113 17.00 4.26 0.75
N VAL A 114 16.17 3.31 1.20
CA VAL A 114 15.42 2.41 0.32
C VAL A 114 14.33 3.19 -0.41
N LEU A 115 13.53 3.99 0.31
CA LEU A 115 12.43 4.76 -0.27
C LEU A 115 12.92 5.90 -1.16
N GLN A 116 14.02 6.56 -0.80
CA GLN A 116 14.67 7.58 -1.64
C GLN A 116 15.17 7.02 -2.97
N SER A 117 15.46 5.71 -3.04
CA SER A 117 15.81 5.08 -4.31
C SER A 117 14.63 4.86 -5.25
N LEU A 118 13.40 5.10 -4.78
CA LEU A 118 12.16 4.95 -5.54
C LEU A 118 11.56 6.29 -5.96
N GLY A 119 11.71 7.34 -5.15
CA GLY A 119 11.16 8.67 -5.41
C GLY A 119 11.53 9.71 -4.36
N GLN A 120 10.88 10.88 -4.42
CA GLN A 120 11.02 11.91 -3.40
C GLN A 120 10.29 11.48 -2.13
N VAL A 121 10.90 11.65 -0.95
CA VAL A 121 10.35 11.17 0.32
C VAL A 121 10.01 12.31 1.26
N GLU A 122 8.89 12.17 1.96
CA GLU A 122 8.43 13.07 3.01
C GLU A 122 7.93 12.24 4.21
N ARG A 123 8.47 12.48 5.40
CA ARG A 123 7.97 11.83 6.63
C ARG A 123 6.79 12.65 7.17
N ILE A 124 5.61 12.03 7.26
CA ILE A 124 4.35 12.75 7.54
C ILE A 124 4.27 13.29 8.97
N ALA A 125 4.78 12.53 9.95
CA ALA A 125 4.81 12.96 11.35
C ALA A 125 5.99 12.33 12.11
N ASN A 126 6.63 13.13 12.97
CA ASN A 126 7.64 12.66 13.93
C ASN A 126 7.04 12.58 15.34
N ASP A 127 6.06 11.70 15.52
CA ASP A 127 5.51 11.35 16.84
C ASP A 127 5.72 9.85 17.10
N PRO A 128 6.54 9.46 18.09
CA PRO A 128 6.76 8.06 18.47
C PRO A 128 5.48 7.27 18.83
N ARG A 129 4.38 7.97 19.14
CA ARG A 129 3.06 7.38 19.43
C ARG A 129 2.28 7.03 18.17
N GLU A 130 2.71 7.51 17.02
CA GLU A 130 2.13 7.21 15.71
C GLU A 130 2.91 6.11 14.99
N ARG A 131 2.32 5.56 13.91
CA ARG A 131 3.07 4.67 13.02
C ARG A 131 4.08 5.48 12.21
N LEU A 132 5.24 4.90 11.92
CA LEU A 132 6.18 5.52 10.99
C LEU A 132 5.53 5.52 9.61
N THR A 133 5.19 6.71 9.13
CA THR A 133 4.61 6.92 7.80
C THR A 133 5.52 7.82 6.97
N ILE A 134 5.88 7.33 5.79
CA ILE A 134 6.70 8.07 4.82
C ILE A 134 5.95 8.06 3.49
N ARG A 135 5.64 9.26 3.00
CA ARG A 135 5.11 9.49 1.67
C ARG A 135 6.24 9.45 0.66
N VAL A 136 6.01 8.80 -0.47
CA VAL A 136 6.93 8.72 -1.60
C VAL A 136 6.21 9.21 -2.84
N SER A 137 6.82 10.14 -3.56
CA SER A 137 6.23 10.84 -4.69
C SER A 137 7.13 10.84 -5.91
N GLY A 138 6.52 10.83 -7.10
CA GLY A 138 7.22 10.88 -8.38
C GLY A 138 7.98 9.60 -8.71
N ILE A 139 7.43 8.45 -8.35
CA ILE A 139 8.01 7.15 -8.73
C ILE A 139 7.85 6.94 -10.25
N SER A 140 8.89 6.37 -10.88
CA SER A 140 8.96 6.11 -12.34
C SER A 140 8.44 4.73 -12.71
#